data_AF-A0A7V9TIJ3-F1
#
_entry.id   AF-A0A7V9TIJ3-F1
#
_cell.length_a   1.000
_cell.length_b   1.000
_cell.length_c   1.000
_cell.angle_alpha   90.00
_cell.angle_beta   90.00
_cell.angle_gamma   90.00
#
_symmetry.space_group_name_H-M   'P 1'
#
loop_
_entity.id
_entity.type
_entity.pdbx_description
1 polymer ?
#
loop_
_entity_poly.entity_id
_entity_poly.type
_entity_poly.pdbx_seq_one_letter_code
_entity_poly.pdbx_strand_id
1 'polypeptide(L)'
;MLIACAASLAASAPLRAQATPVPVAPAAPDPALSSPRAAVNAAFDAMSHKQWARVAALSDSAFLAQWRDQQLVYADADQIERENKKKHQKQYGLPKCVQKYFESQESHYSDTFLKGFAGAKSIAQLETLTPEKMFASWLAGGDAVKSNSRTTTRTILGDIPENDYLVHVVYRMTPTPPSTSDDGIERITVRRYNGAWHVVPNDDIRLAGRSYSWQSSK
;
A
#
# COMPACT_ATOMS: atom_id res chain seq x y z
N MET A 1 -31.64 -0.52 -56.22
CA MET A 1 -32.09 0.08 -54.94
C MET A 1 -33.13 -0.87 -54.36
N LEU A 2 -32.72 -1.78 -53.47
CA LEU A 2 -33.56 -2.83 -52.90
C LEU A 2 -33.52 -2.69 -51.38
N ILE A 3 -34.68 -2.39 -50.80
CA ILE A 3 -34.91 -2.23 -49.35
C ILE A 3 -35.25 -3.62 -48.80
N ALA A 4 -34.39 -4.15 -47.93
CA ALA A 4 -34.65 -5.41 -47.22
C ALA A 4 -35.18 -5.10 -45.81
N CYS A 5 -36.43 -5.50 -45.55
CA CYS A 5 -37.05 -5.54 -44.22
C CYS A 5 -36.39 -6.65 -43.38
N ALA A 6 -35.86 -6.30 -42.21
CA ALA A 6 -35.46 -7.25 -41.19
C ALA A 6 -36.53 -7.30 -40.09
N ALA A 7 -37.16 -8.47 -39.94
CA ALA A 7 -38.16 -8.77 -38.93
C ALA A 7 -37.52 -8.89 -37.54
N SER A 8 -38.16 -8.25 -36.55
CA SER A 8 -37.72 -8.27 -35.15
C SER A 8 -38.34 -9.48 -34.43
N LEU A 9 -37.51 -10.40 -33.96
CA LEU A 9 -37.88 -11.52 -33.11
C LEU A 9 -37.80 -11.08 -31.64
N ALA A 10 -38.96 -10.87 -31.01
CA ALA A 10 -39.06 -10.61 -29.59
C ALA A 10 -38.90 -11.93 -28.82
N ALA A 11 -37.75 -12.13 -28.16
CA ALA A 11 -37.54 -13.22 -27.23
C ALA A 11 -38.13 -12.87 -25.85
N SER A 12 -39.08 -13.66 -25.36
CA SER A 12 -39.64 -13.55 -24.01
C SER A 12 -38.58 -13.93 -22.97
N ALA A 13 -38.12 -12.96 -22.18
CA ALA A 13 -37.25 -13.19 -21.04
C ALA A 13 -38.04 -13.74 -19.84
N PRO A 14 -37.55 -14.77 -19.12
CA PRO A 14 -38.20 -15.25 -17.91
C PRO A 14 -38.10 -14.22 -16.77
N LEU A 15 -39.23 -13.99 -16.08
CA LEU A 15 -39.31 -13.22 -14.84
C LEU A 15 -38.39 -13.85 -13.78
N ARG A 16 -37.20 -13.29 -13.61
CA ARG A 16 -36.31 -13.62 -12.50
C ARG A 16 -36.88 -12.99 -11.23
N ALA A 17 -37.41 -13.81 -10.32
CA ALA A 17 -37.84 -13.37 -9.00
C ALA A 17 -36.70 -12.62 -8.32
N GLN A 18 -36.88 -11.31 -8.09
CA GLN A 18 -35.94 -10.52 -7.33
C GLN A 18 -36.06 -10.94 -5.86
N ALA A 19 -35.07 -11.68 -5.36
CA ALA A 19 -34.94 -11.91 -3.93
C ALA A 19 -34.82 -10.53 -3.25
N THR A 20 -35.78 -10.20 -2.39
CA THR A 20 -35.71 -9.01 -1.54
C THR A 20 -34.42 -9.08 -0.73
N PRO A 21 -33.47 -8.13 -0.89
CA PRO A 21 -32.25 -8.15 -0.12
C PRO A 21 -32.60 -8.05 1.37
N VAL A 22 -32.13 -9.03 2.15
CA VAL A 22 -32.26 -9.00 3.61
C VAL A 22 -31.56 -7.74 4.10
N PRO A 23 -32.23 -6.86 4.88
CA PRO A 23 -31.58 -5.69 5.44
C PRO A 23 -30.46 -6.14 6.37
N VAL A 24 -29.22 -5.99 5.93
CA VAL A 24 -28.04 -6.19 6.76
C VAL A 24 -28.04 -5.07 7.79
N ALA A 25 -28.20 -5.42 9.07
CA ALA A 25 -28.11 -4.45 10.15
C ALA A 25 -26.77 -3.69 10.04
N PRO A 26 -26.77 -2.35 10.18
CA PRO A 26 -25.54 -1.57 10.10
C PRO A 26 -24.56 -2.08 11.15
N ALA A 27 -23.34 -2.42 10.71
CA ALA A 27 -22.28 -2.79 11.63
C ALA A 27 -22.07 -1.66 12.65
N ALA A 28 -21.90 -2.03 13.92
CA ALA A 28 -21.62 -1.05 14.96
C ALA A 28 -20.38 -0.22 14.59
N PRO A 29 -20.40 1.11 14.81
CA PRO A 29 -19.27 1.96 14.46
C PRO A 29 -18.03 1.54 15.26
N ASP A 30 -16.92 1.35 14.55
CA ASP A 30 -15.66 0.95 15.14
C ASP A 30 -15.16 2.04 16.11
N PRO A 31 -14.98 1.73 17.42
CA PRO A 31 -14.56 2.73 18.40
C PRO A 31 -13.20 3.36 18.06
N ALA A 32 -12.35 2.65 17.31
CA ALA A 32 -11.10 3.20 16.80
C ALA A 32 -11.31 4.44 15.91
N LEU A 33 -12.44 4.57 15.23
CA LEU A 33 -12.70 5.65 14.29
C LEU A 33 -13.45 6.85 14.93
N SER A 34 -13.69 6.80 16.24
CA SER A 34 -14.51 7.78 16.98
C SER A 34 -13.82 9.13 17.19
N SER A 35 -12.49 9.17 17.21
CA SER A 35 -11.70 10.40 17.37
C SER A 35 -10.34 10.29 16.65
N PRO A 36 -9.67 11.41 16.35
CA PRO A 36 -8.35 11.37 15.72
C PRO A 36 -7.33 10.56 16.53
N ARG A 37 -7.33 10.75 17.86
CA ARG A 37 -6.43 10.05 18.78
C ARG A 37 -6.71 8.56 18.85
N ALA A 38 -7.98 8.16 18.87
CA ALA A 38 -8.37 6.75 18.86
C ALA A 38 -7.90 6.05 17.58
N ALA A 39 -8.01 6.72 16.42
CA ALA A 39 -7.61 6.14 15.13
C ALA A 39 -6.10 5.92 15.07
N VAL A 40 -5.32 6.90 15.53
CA VAL A 40 -3.86 6.80 15.60
C VAL A 40 -3.41 5.74 16.59
N ASN A 41 -3.99 5.69 17.79
CA ASN A 41 -3.69 4.65 18.77
C ASN A 41 -3.97 3.24 18.22
N ALA A 42 -5.12 3.06 17.56
CA ALA A 42 -5.47 1.77 16.94
C ALA A 42 -4.52 1.40 15.81
N ALA A 43 -4.06 2.38 15.01
CA ALA A 43 -3.07 2.12 13.95
C ALA A 43 -1.71 1.75 14.54
N PHE A 44 -1.27 2.42 15.60
CA PHE A 44 -0.02 2.11 16.31
C PHE A 44 -0.06 0.72 16.95
N ASP A 45 -1.16 0.37 17.61
CA ASP A 45 -1.37 -0.96 18.20
C ASP A 45 -1.39 -2.07 17.14
N ALA A 46 -2.08 -1.83 16.02
CA ALA A 46 -2.08 -2.75 14.88
C ALA A 46 -0.67 -2.93 14.31
N MET A 47 0.14 -1.86 14.24
CA MET A 47 1.53 -1.95 13.79
C MET A 47 2.41 -2.75 14.75
N SER A 48 2.30 -2.54 16.07
CA SER A 48 3.10 -3.30 17.05
C SER A 48 2.77 -4.79 17.03
N HIS A 49 1.53 -5.15 16.70
CA HIS A 49 1.07 -6.52 16.57
C HIS A 49 1.14 -7.08 15.15
N LYS A 50 1.77 -6.36 14.21
CA LYS A 50 1.92 -6.76 12.80
C LYS A 50 0.58 -7.08 12.09
N GLN A 51 -0.49 -6.44 12.52
CA GLN A 51 -1.83 -6.59 11.94
C GLN A 51 -1.98 -5.67 10.71
N TRP A 52 -1.22 -5.95 9.65
CA TRP A 52 -1.12 -5.05 8.48
C TRP A 52 -2.44 -4.80 7.76
N ALA A 53 -3.33 -5.79 7.74
CA ALA A 53 -4.69 -5.62 7.21
C ALA A 53 -5.49 -4.60 8.04
N ARG A 54 -5.30 -4.56 9.37
CA ARG A 54 -5.95 -3.60 10.25
C ARG A 54 -5.39 -2.19 10.05
N VAL A 55 -4.07 -2.04 9.88
CA VAL A 55 -3.44 -0.75 9.55
C VAL A 55 -4.02 -0.20 8.24
N ALA A 56 -4.14 -1.04 7.21
CA ALA A 56 -4.75 -0.64 5.95
C ALA A 56 -6.23 -0.23 6.11
N ALA A 57 -7.02 -0.97 6.88
CA ALA A 57 -8.43 -0.63 7.13
C ALA A 57 -8.63 0.68 7.91
N LEU A 58 -7.68 1.05 8.76
CA LEU A 58 -7.66 2.32 9.50
C LEU A 58 -7.14 3.50 8.66
N SER A 59 -6.59 3.22 7.47
CA SER A 59 -6.00 4.24 6.61
C SER A 59 -7.04 4.94 5.74
N ASP A 60 -6.73 6.16 5.32
CA ASP A 60 -7.56 6.99 4.44
C ASP A 60 -7.66 6.36 3.03
N SER A 61 -8.88 6.11 2.57
CA SER A 61 -9.12 5.38 1.31
C SER A 61 -8.65 6.16 0.08
N ALA A 62 -8.75 7.50 0.10
CA ALA A 62 -8.28 8.33 -1.01
C ALA A 62 -6.75 8.29 -1.12
N PHE A 63 -6.05 8.38 0.01
CA PHE A 63 -4.61 8.15 0.07
C PHE A 63 -4.23 6.76 -0.47
N LEU A 64 -4.92 5.71 -0.02
CA LEU A 64 -4.59 4.35 -0.45
C LEU A 64 -4.78 4.16 -1.96
N ALA A 65 -5.84 4.73 -2.54
CA ALA A 65 -6.06 4.70 -3.98
C ALA A 65 -4.92 5.40 -4.74
N GLN A 66 -4.58 6.63 -4.34
CA GLN A 66 -3.48 7.38 -4.95
C GLN A 66 -2.13 6.65 -4.81
N TRP A 67 -1.85 6.11 -3.63
CA TRP A 67 -0.64 5.33 -3.36
C TRP A 67 -0.57 4.09 -4.23
N ARG A 68 -1.68 3.34 -4.39
CA ARG A 68 -1.75 2.16 -5.28
C ARG A 68 -1.44 2.55 -6.72
N ASP A 69 -2.09 3.58 -7.24
CA ASP A 69 -1.88 4.02 -8.62
C ASP A 69 -0.41 4.41 -8.85
N GLN A 70 0.20 5.11 -7.88
CA GLN A 70 1.61 5.43 -7.91
C GLN A 70 2.51 4.17 -7.88
N GLN A 71 2.19 3.17 -7.07
CA GLN A 71 2.96 1.91 -7.05
C GLN A 71 2.86 1.15 -8.37
N LEU A 72 1.70 1.18 -9.04
CA LEU A 72 1.53 0.54 -10.34
C LEU A 72 2.35 1.24 -11.44
N VAL A 73 2.43 2.58 -11.40
CA VAL A 73 3.36 3.32 -12.29
C VAL A 73 4.81 2.88 -12.07
N TYR A 74 5.24 2.65 -10.83
CA TYR A 74 6.58 2.12 -10.55
C TYR A 74 6.76 0.67 -11.04
N ALA A 75 5.71 -0.15 -10.96
CA ALA A 75 5.73 -1.50 -11.49
C ALA A 75 5.89 -1.52 -13.02
N ASP A 76 5.18 -0.65 -13.73
CA ASP A 76 5.28 -0.49 -15.18
C ASP A 76 6.68 -0.02 -15.60
N ALA A 77 7.23 0.97 -14.89
CA ALA A 77 8.58 1.45 -15.14
C ALA A 77 9.63 0.34 -14.96
N ASP A 78 9.50 -0.47 -13.89
CA ASP A 78 10.35 -1.66 -13.68
C ASP A 78 10.20 -2.67 -14.83
N GLN A 79 8.99 -2.90 -15.32
CA GLN A 79 8.75 -3.79 -16.45
C GLN A 79 9.39 -3.29 -17.75
N ILE A 80 9.24 -2.00 -18.08
CA ILE A 80 9.84 -1.40 -19.27
C ILE A 80 11.37 -1.50 -19.19
N GLU A 81 11.94 -1.24 -18.02
CA GLU A 81 13.39 -1.38 -17.80
C GLU A 81 13.85 -2.83 -18.02
N ARG A 82 13.09 -3.83 -17.53
CA ARG A 82 13.35 -5.25 -17.78
C ARG A 82 13.35 -5.59 -19.27
N GLU A 83 12.35 -5.12 -20.01
CA GLU A 83 12.21 -5.41 -21.44
C GLU A 83 13.31 -4.76 -22.27
N ASN A 84 13.70 -3.52 -21.93
CA ASN A 84 14.82 -2.84 -22.59
C ASN A 84 16.15 -3.54 -22.32
N LYS A 85 16.43 -3.96 -21.09
CA LYS A 85 17.66 -4.71 -20.76
C LYS A 85 17.76 -6.04 -21.51
N LYS A 86 16.66 -6.81 -21.63
CA LYS A 86 16.62 -8.06 -22.42
C LYS A 86 16.97 -7.85 -23.89
N LYS A 87 16.60 -6.71 -24.48
CA LYS A 87 16.95 -6.37 -25.88
C LYS A 87 18.45 -6.12 -26.03
N HIS A 88 19.10 -5.52 -25.03
CA HIS A 88 20.53 -5.22 -25.05
C HIS A 88 21.42 -6.42 -24.70
N GLN A 89 20.90 -7.45 -24.04
CA GLN A 89 21.62 -8.69 -23.70
C GLN A 89 22.19 -9.43 -24.93
N LYS A 90 21.61 -9.22 -26.12
CA LYS A 90 22.04 -9.86 -27.38
C LYS A 90 22.92 -8.99 -28.28
N GLN A 91 23.19 -7.73 -27.95
CA GLN A 91 23.65 -6.74 -28.94
C GLN A 91 25.10 -6.26 -28.82
N TYR A 92 25.85 -6.66 -27.80
CA TYR A 92 27.23 -6.22 -27.67
C TYR A 92 28.18 -7.41 -27.69
N GLY A 93 29.09 -7.44 -28.66
CA GLY A 93 30.22 -8.38 -28.76
C GLY A 93 31.25 -8.19 -27.63
N LEU A 94 30.76 -7.95 -26.40
CA LEU A 94 31.54 -7.79 -25.20
C LEU A 94 32.16 -9.13 -24.81
N PRO A 95 33.37 -9.11 -24.24
CA PRO A 95 33.97 -10.29 -23.64
C PRO A 95 33.06 -10.94 -22.59
N LYS A 96 33.07 -12.28 -22.51
CA LYS A 96 32.22 -13.07 -21.59
C LYS A 96 32.31 -12.64 -20.11
N CYS A 97 33.43 -12.10 -19.66
CA CYS A 97 33.59 -11.61 -18.28
C CYS A 97 32.78 -10.33 -18.01
N VAL A 98 32.63 -9.46 -19.01
CA VAL A 98 31.84 -8.24 -18.93
C VAL A 98 30.35 -8.57 -19.01
N GLN A 99 29.97 -9.54 -19.85
CA GLN A 99 28.61 -10.10 -19.85
C GLN A 99 28.23 -10.65 -18.48
N LYS A 100 29.07 -11.47 -17.85
CA LYS A 100 28.82 -11.99 -16.49
C LYS A 100 28.69 -10.92 -15.42
N TYR A 101 29.42 -9.81 -15.55
CA TYR A 101 29.30 -8.66 -14.64
C TYR A 101 27.96 -7.94 -14.81
N PHE A 102 27.51 -7.72 -16.06
CA PHE A 102 26.18 -7.14 -16.30
C PHE A 102 25.05 -8.11 -15.91
N GLU A 103 25.19 -9.41 -16.19
CA GLU A 103 24.26 -10.46 -15.76
C GLU A 103 24.15 -10.56 -14.22
N SER A 104 25.24 -10.31 -13.48
CA SER A 104 25.20 -10.32 -12.01
C SER A 104 24.52 -9.07 -11.44
N GLN A 105 24.72 -7.90 -12.06
CA GLN A 105 24.01 -6.66 -11.73
C GLN A 105 22.52 -6.69 -12.14
N GLU A 106 22.16 -7.46 -13.16
CA GLU A 106 20.80 -7.62 -13.69
C GLU A 106 19.83 -8.31 -12.71
N SER A 107 20.32 -9.15 -11.79
CA SER A 107 19.47 -9.94 -10.88
C SER A 107 18.81 -9.13 -9.75
N HIS A 108 19.16 -7.86 -9.57
CA HIS A 108 18.84 -7.12 -8.35
C HIS A 108 17.67 -6.14 -8.45
N TYR A 109 17.12 -5.84 -9.62
CA TYR A 109 16.13 -4.74 -9.73
C TYR A 109 14.67 -5.22 -9.74
N SER A 110 14.31 -6.23 -10.55
CA SER A 110 12.90 -6.64 -10.70
C SER A 110 12.38 -7.61 -9.63
N ASP A 111 13.26 -8.47 -9.12
CA ASP A 111 12.97 -9.31 -7.96
C ASP A 111 12.73 -8.42 -6.72
N THR A 112 13.34 -7.24 -6.69
CA THR A 112 13.31 -6.34 -5.53
C THR A 112 11.99 -5.58 -5.39
N PHE A 113 11.32 -5.22 -6.50
CA PHE A 113 9.99 -4.60 -6.40
C PHE A 113 8.96 -5.58 -5.82
N LEU A 114 8.83 -6.78 -6.42
CA LEU A 114 7.86 -7.79 -5.97
C LEU A 114 8.20 -8.35 -4.58
N LYS A 115 9.49 -8.45 -4.20
CA LYS A 115 9.90 -8.77 -2.82
C LYS A 115 9.39 -7.77 -1.79
N GLY A 116 9.07 -6.54 -2.22
CA GLY A 116 8.43 -5.54 -1.37
C GLY A 116 6.97 -5.84 -1.01
N PHE A 117 6.34 -6.84 -1.61
CA PHE A 117 4.93 -7.20 -1.38
C PHE A 117 4.82 -8.67 -0.96
N ALA A 118 4.28 -8.93 0.23
CA ALA A 118 4.09 -10.29 0.72
C ALA A 118 3.09 -11.06 -0.16
N GLY A 119 3.53 -12.19 -0.72
CA GLY A 119 2.70 -13.11 -1.51
C GLY A 119 2.41 -12.67 -2.95
N ALA A 120 2.99 -11.56 -3.41
CA ALA A 120 2.87 -11.13 -4.81
C ALA A 120 3.83 -11.91 -5.71
N LYS A 121 3.29 -12.55 -6.76
CA LYS A 121 4.06 -13.33 -7.75
C LYS A 121 4.25 -12.60 -9.07
N SER A 122 3.46 -11.55 -9.32
CA SER A 122 3.48 -10.78 -10.56
C SER A 122 2.83 -9.41 -10.38
N ILE A 123 3.09 -8.50 -11.32
CA ILE A 123 2.44 -7.18 -11.38
C ILE A 123 0.93 -7.34 -11.63
N ALA A 124 0.53 -8.21 -12.55
CA ALA A 124 -0.89 -8.51 -12.82
C ALA A 124 -1.65 -8.93 -11.55
N GLN A 125 -1.01 -9.67 -10.64
CA GLN A 125 -1.63 -10.00 -9.35
C GLN A 125 -1.85 -8.76 -8.49
N LEU A 126 -0.89 -7.82 -8.43
CA LEU A 126 -1.03 -6.57 -7.68
C LEU A 126 -2.17 -5.70 -8.22
N GLU A 127 -2.34 -5.63 -9.53
CA GLU A 127 -3.42 -4.88 -10.17
C GLU A 127 -4.82 -5.37 -9.74
N THR A 128 -4.97 -6.67 -9.49
CA THR A 128 -6.24 -7.24 -9.01
C THR A 128 -6.53 -6.97 -7.53
N LEU A 129 -5.56 -6.48 -6.75
CA LEU A 129 -5.75 -6.17 -5.35
C LEU A 129 -6.47 -4.84 -5.18
N THR A 130 -7.34 -4.78 -4.17
CA THR A 130 -7.88 -3.49 -3.70
C THR A 130 -6.75 -2.65 -3.08
N PRO A 131 -6.88 -1.32 -3.02
CA PRO A 131 -5.89 -0.44 -2.39
C PRO A 131 -5.48 -0.91 -0.99
N GLU A 132 -6.43 -1.33 -0.15
CA GLU A 132 -6.19 -1.81 1.21
C GLU A 132 -5.37 -3.10 1.21
N LYS A 133 -5.73 -4.07 0.36
CA LYS A 133 -5.02 -5.35 0.26
C LYS A 133 -3.60 -5.16 -0.28
N MET A 134 -3.42 -4.30 -1.27
CA MET A 134 -2.10 -4.00 -1.82
C MET A 134 -1.22 -3.31 -0.77
N PHE A 135 -1.76 -2.37 0.01
CA PHE A 135 -1.04 -1.69 1.07
C PHE A 135 -0.68 -2.63 2.23
N ALA A 136 -1.61 -3.49 2.66
CA ALA A 136 -1.34 -4.52 3.67
C ALA A 136 -0.25 -5.50 3.21
N SER A 137 -0.28 -5.92 1.93
CA SER A 137 0.75 -6.78 1.34
C SER A 137 2.11 -6.09 1.31
N TRP A 138 2.16 -4.80 0.99
CA TRP A 138 3.40 -4.01 1.03
C TRP A 138 3.99 -3.91 2.43
N LEU A 139 3.18 -3.58 3.44
CA LEU A 139 3.63 -3.50 4.84
C LEU A 139 4.18 -4.84 5.33
N ALA A 140 3.49 -5.93 4.99
CA ALA A 140 3.95 -7.29 5.29
C ALA A 140 5.26 -7.65 4.59
N GLY A 141 5.44 -7.18 3.34
CA GLY A 141 6.59 -7.52 2.51
C GLY A 141 7.91 -7.07 3.11
N GLY A 142 8.03 -5.82 3.57
CA GLY A 142 9.28 -5.37 4.17
C GLY A 142 9.41 -5.59 5.69
N ASP A 143 8.37 -6.06 6.39
CA ASP A 143 8.55 -6.67 7.72
C ASP A 143 9.36 -7.97 7.63
N ALA A 144 9.14 -8.78 6.58
CA ALA A 144 9.88 -10.02 6.36
C ALA A 144 11.38 -9.82 6.09
N VAL A 145 11.81 -8.60 5.75
CA VAL A 145 13.21 -8.25 5.40
C VAL A 145 14.04 -7.84 6.63
N LYS A 146 13.43 -7.60 7.80
CA LYS A 146 14.14 -7.12 9.00
C LYS A 146 14.83 -8.26 9.78
N SER A 147 16.15 -8.18 9.95
CA SER A 147 16.93 -9.08 10.83
C SER A 147 17.16 -8.54 12.26
N ASN A 148 16.90 -7.24 12.50
CA ASN A 148 17.22 -6.59 13.78
C ASN A 148 15.95 -6.02 14.43
N SER A 149 15.55 -6.62 15.55
CA SER A 149 14.32 -6.34 16.32
C SER A 149 14.41 -5.04 17.13
N ARG A 150 14.59 -3.89 16.47
CA ARG A 150 14.35 -2.61 17.14
C ARG A 150 12.85 -2.45 17.32
N THR A 151 12.40 -2.35 18.57
CA THR A 151 11.01 -2.01 18.90
C THR A 151 10.92 -0.51 19.04
N THR A 152 9.89 0.12 18.46
CA THR A 152 9.67 1.55 18.61
C THR A 152 8.39 1.80 19.39
N THR A 153 8.51 2.44 20.55
CA THR A 153 7.37 2.94 21.31
C THR A 153 6.92 4.27 20.72
N ARG A 154 5.61 4.48 20.62
CA ARG A 154 5.02 5.72 20.12
C ARG A 154 4.13 6.34 21.18
N THR A 155 4.38 7.59 21.55
CA THR A 155 3.63 8.30 22.59
C THR A 155 3.00 9.55 22.01
N ILE A 156 1.67 9.62 21.99
CA ILE A 156 0.95 10.80 21.49
C ILE A 156 1.13 11.97 22.46
N LEU A 157 1.70 13.06 21.96
CA LEU A 157 1.91 14.30 22.72
C LEU A 157 0.67 15.20 22.69
N GLY A 158 -0.04 15.24 21.56
CA GLY A 158 -1.23 16.07 21.40
C GLY A 158 -1.80 16.01 19.99
N ASP A 159 -2.84 16.81 19.77
CA ASP A 159 -3.50 16.97 18.49
C ASP A 159 -3.65 18.47 18.16
N ILE A 160 -3.54 18.78 16.86
CA ILE A 160 -3.59 20.12 16.30
C ILE A 160 -4.70 20.11 15.24
N PRO A 161 -5.91 20.58 15.55
CA PRO A 161 -6.99 20.66 14.57
C PRO A 161 -6.69 21.76 13.56
N GLU A 162 -6.79 21.43 12.26
CA GLU A 162 -6.78 22.43 11.18
C GLU A 162 -8.21 22.85 10.84
N ASN A 163 -9.13 21.88 10.83
CA ASN A 163 -10.58 22.06 10.66
C ASN A 163 -11.35 20.82 11.15
N ASP A 164 -12.68 20.82 11.01
CA ASP A 164 -13.57 19.73 11.47
C ASP A 164 -13.32 18.36 10.81
N TYR A 165 -12.60 18.35 9.69
CA TYR A 165 -12.34 17.16 8.87
C TYR A 165 -10.86 16.78 8.83
N LEU A 166 -9.97 17.57 9.44
CA LEU A 166 -8.53 17.37 9.36
C LEU A 166 -7.87 17.76 10.69
N VAL A 167 -7.20 16.76 11.29
CA VAL A 167 -6.44 16.92 12.53
C VAL A 167 -5.05 16.34 12.34
N HIS A 168 -4.04 17.01 12.87
CA HIS A 168 -2.70 16.46 12.96
C HIS A 168 -2.44 15.94 14.38
N VAL A 169 -2.06 14.67 14.51
CA VAL A 169 -1.64 14.09 15.78
C VAL A 169 -0.12 14.10 15.85
N VAL A 170 0.42 14.74 16.89
CA VAL A 170 1.85 14.84 17.15
C VAL A 170 2.23 13.77 18.16
N TYR A 171 3.29 13.02 17.88
CA TYR A 171 3.75 11.91 18.74
C TYR A 171 5.28 11.84 18.77
N ARG A 172 5.80 11.24 19.83
CA ARG A 172 7.23 10.92 19.97
C ARG A 172 7.46 9.45 19.66
N MET A 173 8.48 9.16 18.87
CA MET A 173 9.02 7.82 18.66
C MET A 173 10.23 7.60 19.56
N THR A 174 10.23 6.52 20.33
CA THR A 174 11.36 6.12 21.18
C THR A 174 11.80 4.70 20.79
N PRO A 175 12.93 4.55 20.06
CA PRO A 175 13.44 3.25 19.68
C PRO A 175 14.04 2.52 20.89
N THR A 176 13.94 1.20 20.90
CA THR A 176 14.53 0.30 21.89
C THR A 176 15.40 -0.75 21.18
N PRO A 177 16.73 -0.79 21.43
CA PRO A 177 17.49 0.12 22.30
C PRO A 177 17.53 1.56 21.75
N PRO A 178 17.74 2.57 22.62
CA PRO A 178 17.89 3.96 22.19
C PRO A 178 18.99 4.11 21.14
N SER A 179 18.74 4.90 20.10
CA SER A 179 19.75 5.28 19.10
C SER A 179 20.33 6.66 19.41
N THR A 180 21.53 6.94 18.89
CA THR A 180 22.16 8.27 18.98
C THR A 180 21.49 9.32 18.08
N SER A 181 20.65 8.89 17.14
CA SER A 181 19.74 9.77 16.40
C SER A 181 18.49 9.98 17.25
N ASP A 182 18.19 11.26 17.52
CA ASP A 182 17.15 11.76 18.42
C ASP A 182 15.82 11.01 18.37
N ASP A 183 15.18 10.91 19.53
CA ASP A 183 13.76 10.61 19.70
C ASP A 183 12.93 11.52 18.76
N GLY A 184 12.53 10.99 17.62
CA GLY A 184 11.83 11.75 16.59
C GLY A 184 10.46 12.20 17.08
N ILE A 185 10.22 13.52 17.12
CA ILE A 185 8.87 14.05 17.15
C ILE A 185 8.34 14.00 15.73
N GLU A 186 7.29 13.22 15.54
CA GLU A 186 6.64 13.00 14.27
C GLU A 186 5.21 13.52 14.29
N ARG A 187 4.66 13.68 13.09
CA ARG A 187 3.28 14.12 12.88
C ARG A 187 2.58 13.13 11.95
N ILE A 188 1.35 12.77 12.31
CA ILE A 188 0.48 12.00 11.45
C ILE A 188 -0.83 12.75 11.20
N THR A 189 -1.25 12.81 9.96
CA THR A 189 -2.51 13.45 9.57
C THR A 189 -3.65 12.46 9.70
N VAL A 190 -4.77 12.91 10.23
CA VAL A 190 -6.00 12.13 10.33
C VAL A 190 -7.12 12.92 9.66
N ARG A 191 -7.88 12.26 8.78
CA ARG A 191 -8.98 12.86 8.03
C ARG A 191 -10.30 12.25 8.42
N ARG A 192 -11.35 13.06 8.47
CA ARG A 192 -12.71 12.59 8.73
C ARG A 192 -13.46 12.39 7.42
N TYR A 193 -13.94 11.17 7.18
CA TYR A 193 -14.78 10.83 6.05
C TYR A 193 -15.94 9.94 6.50
N ASN A 194 -17.16 10.21 6.02
CA ASN A 194 -18.38 9.50 6.43
C ASN A 194 -18.54 9.35 7.96
N GLY A 195 -18.16 10.40 8.70
CA GLY A 195 -18.26 10.44 10.16
C GLY A 195 -17.12 9.75 10.92
N ALA A 196 -16.23 9.02 10.24
CA ALA A 196 -15.13 8.25 10.80
C ALA A 196 -13.77 8.92 10.57
N TRP A 197 -12.85 8.78 11.53
CA TRP A 197 -11.47 9.28 11.44
C TRP A 197 -10.53 8.22 10.88
N HIS A 198 -9.82 8.56 9.80
CA HIS A 198 -8.89 7.68 9.10
C HIS A 198 -7.48 8.29 9.08
N VAL A 199 -6.49 7.44 9.28
CA VAL A 199 -5.09 7.83 9.31
C VAL A 199 -4.58 8.02 7.88
N VAL A 200 -3.86 9.10 7.60
CA VAL A 200 -3.07 9.25 6.37
C VAL A 200 -1.65 8.74 6.69
N PRO A 201 -1.24 7.57 6.17
CA PRO A 201 0.08 7.00 6.44
C PRO A 201 1.21 7.98 6.11
N ASN A 202 2.00 8.32 7.12
CA ASN A 202 3.26 9.05 6.97
C ASN A 202 4.44 8.08 6.73
N ASP A 203 5.66 8.62 6.71
CA ASP A 203 6.84 7.79 6.50
C ASP A 203 7.06 6.77 7.62
N ASP A 204 6.73 7.07 8.88
CA ASP A 204 6.81 6.09 9.97
C ASP A 204 5.93 4.86 9.70
N ILE A 205 4.65 5.03 9.33
CA ILE A 205 3.79 3.89 8.97
C ILE A 205 4.33 3.15 7.75
N ARG A 206 4.80 3.89 6.72
CA ARG A 206 5.33 3.28 5.51
C ARG A 206 6.64 2.51 5.75
N LEU A 207 7.48 2.97 6.68
CA LEU A 207 8.75 2.37 7.05
C LEU A 207 8.61 1.30 8.14
N ALA A 208 7.49 1.27 8.88
CA ALA A 208 7.18 0.17 9.78
C ALA A 208 7.24 -1.17 9.03
N GLY A 209 6.82 -1.17 7.77
CA GLY A 209 6.94 -2.29 6.85
C GLY A 209 8.14 -2.28 5.91
N ARG A 210 9.24 -1.50 6.10
CA ARG A 210 10.43 -1.54 5.20
C ARG A 210 11.78 -1.34 5.91
N SER A 211 12.86 -1.84 5.30
CA SER A 211 14.24 -1.34 5.46
C SER A 211 14.56 -0.35 4.33
N TYR A 212 15.25 0.74 4.64
CA TYR A 212 15.78 1.69 3.65
C TYR A 212 16.65 0.98 2.61
N SER A 213 16.16 0.78 1.39
CA SER A 213 17.03 0.37 0.26
C SER A 213 16.63 0.96 -1.09
N TRP A 214 15.73 1.95 -1.12
CA TRP A 214 15.35 2.63 -2.36
C TRP A 214 15.73 4.12 -2.38
N GLN A 215 16.53 4.59 -1.43
CA GLN A 215 17.24 5.84 -1.67
C GLN A 215 18.37 5.54 -2.63
N SER A 216 18.17 6.01 -3.87
CA SER A 216 19.19 6.19 -4.89
C SER A 216 20.54 6.50 -4.23
N SER A 217 21.51 5.60 -4.39
CA SER A 217 22.90 5.97 -4.37
C SER A 217 23.07 7.16 -5.31
N LYS A 218 23.25 8.35 -4.73
CA LYS A 218 23.78 9.51 -5.44
C LYS A 218 25.24 9.24 -5.79
#